data_AF-A0A949ITT1-F1
#
_entry.id   AF-A0A949ITT1-F1
#
_cell.length_a   1.000
_cell.length_b   1.000
_cell.length_c   1.000
_cell.angle_alpha   90.00
_cell.angle_beta   90.00
_cell.angle_gamma   90.00
#
_symmetry.space_group_name_H-M   'P 1'
#
loop_
_entity.id
_entity.type
_entity.pdbx_description
1 polymer ?
#
loop_
_entity_poly.entity_id
_entity_poly.type
_entity_poly.pdbx_seq_one_letter_code
_entity_poly.pdbx_strand_id
1 'polypeptide(L)' 'MFGATKRKFSDVTFQEIDLDDESTKSICQKYGVHSIPHVVFLDGSGNVLYNGGPNRDEDGFAAQIGQYH' A
#
# COMPACT_ATOMS: atom_id res chain seq x y z
N MET A 1 -5.03 -11.87 -2.82
CA MET A 1 -3.73 -11.23 -2.59
C MET A 1 -3.75 -10.39 -1.32
N PHE A 2 -4.32 -9.17 -1.33
CA PHE A 2 -4.29 -8.25 -0.17
C PHE A 2 -4.80 -8.86 1.15
N GLY A 3 -5.99 -9.47 1.16
CA GLY A 3 -6.56 -10.08 2.36
C GLY A 3 -5.79 -11.30 2.90
N ALA A 4 -5.07 -12.02 2.04
CA ALA A 4 -4.24 -13.16 2.46
C ALA A 4 -2.89 -12.68 2.99
N THR A 5 -2.25 -11.71 2.31
CA THR A 5 -1.02 -11.07 2.77
C THR A 5 -1.21 -10.37 4.11
N LYS A 6 -2.35 -9.71 4.34
CA LYS A 6 -2.69 -9.07 5.63
C LYS A 6 -2.63 -10.04 6.82
N ARG A 7 -2.89 -11.34 6.59
CA ARG A 7 -2.80 -12.36 7.65
C ARG A 7 -1.36 -12.77 7.96
N LYS A 8 -0.42 -12.54 7.04
CA LYS A 8 1.01 -12.88 7.20
C LYS A 8 1.78 -11.83 8.01
N PHE A 9 1.29 -10.60 8.09
CA PHE A 9 1.96 -9.48 8.78
C PHE A 9 1.06 -8.93 9.89
N SER A 10 1.32 -9.31 11.13
CA SER A 10 0.54 -8.88 12.30
C SER A 10 0.91 -7.49 12.82
N ASP A 11 2.06 -6.97 12.41
CA ASP A 11 2.63 -5.69 12.83
C ASP A 11 2.53 -4.60 11.76
N VAL A 12 2.02 -4.95 10.58
CA VAL A 12 1.74 -4.00 9.50
C VAL A 12 0.25 -3.66 9.49
N THR A 13 -0.06 -2.36 9.47
CA THR A 13 -1.44 -1.89 9.31
C THR A 13 -1.78 -1.74 7.83
N PHE A 14 -2.81 -2.46 7.39
CA PHE A 14 -3.31 -2.42 6.02
C PHE A 14 -4.57 -1.55 5.93
N GLN A 15 -4.53 -0.53 5.08
CA GLN A 15 -5.65 0.36 4.78
C GLN A 15 -5.98 0.30 3.29
N GLU A 16 -7.26 0.16 2.97
CA GLU A 16 -7.79 0.25 1.61
C GLU A 16 -8.43 1.62 1.46
N ILE A 17 -8.12 2.32 0.36
CA ILE A 17 -8.60 3.68 0.09
C ILE A 17 -9.29 3.65 -1.27
N ASP A 18 -10.56 4.03 -1.27
CA ASP A 18 -11.33 4.22 -2.49
C ASP A 18 -11.02 5.60 -3.08
N LEU A 19 -10.45 5.63 -4.28
CA LEU A 19 -10.08 6.88 -4.97
C LEU A 19 -11.26 7.54 -5.70
N ASP A 20 -12.39 6.86 -5.82
CA ASP A 20 -13.62 7.44 -6.38
C ASP A 20 -14.36 8.32 -5.34
N ASP A 21 -14.00 8.23 -4.06
CA ASP A 21 -14.50 9.11 -3.00
C ASP A 21 -13.78 10.47 -3.05
N GLU A 22 -14.55 11.56 -3.17
CA GLU A 22 -14.04 12.94 -3.17
C GLU A 22 -13.14 13.26 -1.95
N SER A 23 -13.39 12.65 -0.79
CA SER A 23 -12.62 12.85 0.43
C SER A 23 -11.17 12.32 0.33
N THR A 24 -10.89 11.39 -0.58
CA THR A 24 -9.58 10.76 -0.75
C THR A 24 -8.72 11.41 -1.84
N LYS A 25 -9.27 12.42 -2.56
CA LYS A 25 -8.51 13.21 -3.54
C LYS A 25 -7.23 13.84 -2.97
N SER A 26 -7.29 14.30 -1.72
CA SER A 26 -6.11 14.86 -1.03
C SER A 26 -5.00 13.83 -0.84
N ILE A 27 -5.36 12.57 -0.58
CA ILE A 27 -4.42 11.45 -0.43
C ILE A 27 -3.83 11.06 -1.80
N CYS A 28 -4.68 11.00 -2.83
CA CYS A 28 -4.26 10.76 -4.21
C CYS A 28 -3.20 11.76 -4.66
N GLN A 29 -3.44 13.05 -4.40
CA GLN A 29 -2.49 14.12 -4.71
C GLN A 29 -1.21 14.03 -3.86
N LYS A 30 -1.34 13.77 -2.55
CA LYS A 30 -0.21 13.66 -1.62
C LYS A 30 0.81 12.60 -2.06
N TYR A 31 0.33 11.47 -2.57
CA TYR A 31 1.19 10.37 -3.00
C TYR A 31 1.40 10.28 -4.52
N GLY A 32 0.85 11.22 -5.30
CA GLY A 32 1.02 11.26 -6.75
C GLY A 32 0.47 10.02 -7.46
N VAL A 33 -0.70 9.54 -7.05
CA VAL A 33 -1.30 8.33 -7.63
C VAL A 33 -1.89 8.67 -9.01
N HIS A 34 -1.40 8.00 -10.05
CA HIS A 34 -1.81 8.23 -11.44
C HIS A 34 -2.47 7.01 -12.12
N SER A 35 -2.40 5.85 -11.49
CA SER A 35 -3.01 4.62 -11.97
C SER A 35 -3.40 3.73 -10.79
N ILE A 36 -4.30 2.77 -11.04
CA ILE A 36 -4.71 1.75 -10.07
C ILE A 36 -4.47 0.35 -10.66
N PRO A 37 -4.14 -0.67 -9.84
CA PRO A 37 -3.90 -0.60 -8.40
C PRO A 37 -2.55 0.06 -8.06
N HIS A 38 -2.50 0.76 -6.92
CA HIS A 38 -1.32 1.47 -6.43
C HIS A 38 -1.20 1.28 -4.91
N VAL A 39 0.04 1.12 -4.41
CA VAL A 39 0.32 0.92 -3.00
C VAL A 39 1.39 1.90 -2.51
N VAL A 40 1.21 2.35 -1.28
CA VAL A 40 2.16 3.19 -0.57
C VAL A 40 2.51 2.49 0.73
N PHE A 41 3.79 2.26 0.99
CA PHE A 41 4.27 1.73 2.26
C PHE A 41 4.85 2.89 3.07
N LEU A 42 4.45 2.96 4.33
CA LEU A 42 4.91 3.98 5.26
C LEU A 42 5.61 3.31 6.45
N ASP A 43 6.61 3.98 7.00
CA ASP A 43 7.17 3.59 8.30
C ASP A 43 6.24 4.02 9.45
N GLY A 44 6.58 3.63 10.69
CA GLY A 44 5.84 4.02 11.89
C GLY A 44 5.82 5.53 12.19
N SER A 45 6.63 6.32 11.49
CA SER A 45 6.67 7.79 11.57
C SER A 45 5.93 8.47 10.42
N GLY A 46 5.39 7.71 9.46
CA GLY A 46 4.69 8.23 8.29
C GLY A 46 5.59 8.61 7.10
N ASN A 47 6.87 8.24 7.11
CA ASN A 47 7.75 8.42 5.96
C ASN A 47 7.47 7.36 4.89
N VAL A 48 7.58 7.76 3.62
CA VAL A 48 7.34 6.86 2.48
C VAL A 48 8.53 5.92 2.28
N LEU A 49 8.29 4.62 2.42
CA LEU A 49 9.25 3.56 2.12
C LEU A 49 9.11 3.06 0.67
N TYR A 50 7.88 3.01 0.17
CA TYR A 50 7.55 2.59 -1.18
C TYR A 50 6.33 3.36 -1.71
N ASN A 51 6.34 3.68 -3.01
CA ASN A 51 5.24 4.37 -3.67
C ASN A 51 5.16 3.91 -5.13
N GLY A 52 4.22 3.02 -5.45
CA GLY A 52 4.13 2.44 -6.80
C GLY A 52 3.12 1.31 -6.93
N GLY A 53 3.18 0.60 -8.06
CA GLY A 53 2.32 -0.53 -8.32
C GLY A 53 2.65 -1.73 -7.43
N PRO A 54 1.65 -2.45 -6.89
CA PRO A 54 1.93 -3.69 -6.17
C PRO A 54 2.43 -4.77 -7.13
N ASN A 55 3.18 -5.74 -6.61
CA ASN A 55 3.37 -7.03 -7.29
C ASN A 55 2.03 -7.69 -7.62
N ARG A 56 2.00 -8.63 -8.56
CA ARG A 56 0.73 -9.18 -9.09
C ARG A 56 0.23 -10.42 -8.35
N ASP A 57 1.08 -11.05 -7.54
CA ASP A 57 0.79 -12.26 -6.79
C ASP A 57 1.07 -12.08 -5.29
N GLU A 58 0.54 -13.00 -4.48
CA GLU A 58 0.59 -12.92 -3.02
C GLU A 58 2.01 -13.02 -2.45
N ASP A 59 2.84 -13.90 -3.00
CA ASP A 59 4.19 -14.13 -2.51
C ASP A 59 5.10 -12.97 -2.93
N GLY A 60 4.94 -12.46 -4.15
CA GLY A 60 5.59 -11.25 -4.62
C GLY A 60 5.22 -10.02 -3.78
N PHE A 61 3.94 -9.90 -3.36
CA PHE A 61 3.53 -8.81 -2.47
C PHE A 61 4.12 -8.93 -1.08
N ALA A 62 4.09 -10.14 -0.52
CA ALA A 62 4.63 -10.40 0.80
C ALA A 62 6.15 -10.13 0.82
N ALA A 63 6.87 -10.58 -0.21
CA ALA A 63 8.28 -10.29 -0.38
C ALA A 63 8.54 -8.78 -0.52
N GLN A 64 7.68 -8.06 -1.24
CA GLN A 64 7.78 -6.60 -1.38
C GLN A 64 7.61 -5.88 -0.04
N ILE A 65 6.65 -6.29 0.79
CA ILE A 65 6.48 -5.74 2.15
C ILE A 65 7.71 -6.07 3.01
N GLY A 66 8.21 -7.31 2.95
CA GLY A 66 9.36 -7.76 3.72
C GLY A 66 10.68 -7.06 3.39
N GLN A 67 10.79 -6.35 2.26
CA GLN A 67 11.97 -5.52 1.95
C GLN A 67 12.08 -4.26 2.82
N TYR A 68 10.96 -3.84 3.41
CA TYR A 68 10.82 -2.59 4.16
C TYR A 68 10.42 -2.82 5.62
N HIS A 69 10.47 -4.08 6.05
CA HIS A 69 10.17 -4.54 7.40
C HIS A 69 11.44 -4.56 8.26
#